data_AF-A0A3D4V5R3-F1
#
_entry.id   AF-A0A3D4V5R3-F1
#
_cell.length_a   1.000
_cell.length_b   1.000
_cell.length_c   1.000
_cell.angle_alpha   90.00
_cell.angle_beta   90.00
_cell.angle_gamma   90.00
#
_symmetry.space_group_name_H-M   'P 1'
#
loop_
_entity.id
_entity.type
_entity.pdbx_description
1 polymer ?
#
loop_
_entity_poly.entity_id
_entity_poly.type
_entity_poly.pdbx_seq_one_letter_code
_entity_poly.pdbx_strand_id
1 'polypeptide(L)'
;MILERYRVPLRRFMAVIAIAFGLVTILAGGRVLFGGVDPGYVVFRPLLMFNTAMGIAYVAAGVALWRDLPWSARAAGMILALNLAAFGLIGVLYASGGGVAGDSLRAMTFRCAVWLALLVGARLTRPLTGESA
;
A
#
# COMPACT_ATOMS: atom_id res chain seq x y z
N MET A 1 9.79 -1.22 29.18
CA MET A 1 9.13 -2.51 29.48
C MET A 1 7.71 -2.65 28.90
N ILE A 2 6.72 -1.78 29.21
CA ILE A 2 5.34 -1.92 28.69
C ILE A 2 5.26 -1.80 27.16
N LEU A 3 5.96 -0.82 26.56
CA LEU A 3 5.94 -0.60 25.10
C LEU A 3 6.56 -1.75 24.29
N GLU A 4 7.58 -2.44 24.82
CA GLU A 4 8.20 -3.61 24.17
C GLU A 4 7.23 -4.77 24.01
N ARG A 5 6.39 -5.00 25.02
CA ARG A 5 5.40 -6.09 25.01
C ARG A 5 4.39 -5.94 23.86
N TYR A 6 4.08 -4.72 23.44
CA TYR A 6 3.12 -4.44 22.37
C TYR A 6 3.73 -4.37 20.97
N ARG A 7 5.06 -4.29 20.81
CA ARG A 7 5.69 -4.17 19.46
C ARG A 7 5.43 -5.40 18.60
N VAL A 8 5.60 -6.60 19.16
CA VAL A 8 5.42 -7.87 18.44
C VAL A 8 3.96 -8.08 17.99
N PRO A 9 2.93 -7.95 18.86
CA PRO A 9 1.54 -8.09 18.41
C PRO A 9 1.14 -6.99 17.42
N LEU A 10 1.59 -5.74 17.62
CA LEU A 10 1.33 -4.65 16.67
C LEU A 10 1.93 -4.94 15.29
N ARG A 11 3.19 -5.37 15.24
CA ARG A 11 3.88 -5.72 13.98
C ARG A 11 3.14 -6.84 13.23
N ARG A 12 2.72 -7.90 13.94
CA ARG A 12 1.94 -9.00 13.37
C ARG A 12 0.60 -8.52 12.83
N PHE A 13 -0.12 -7.70 13.59
CA PHE A 13 -1.38 -7.10 13.15
C PHE A 13 -1.21 -6.28 11.87
N MET A 14 -0.21 -5.41 11.84
CA MET A 14 0.13 -4.61 10.65
C MET A 14 0.50 -5.48 9.44
N ALA A 15 1.23 -6.58 9.67
CA ALA A 15 1.60 -7.51 8.61
C ALA A 15 0.36 -8.22 8.03
N VAL A 16 -0.60 -8.62 8.86
CA VAL A 16 -1.89 -9.17 8.39
C VAL A 16 -2.64 -8.15 7.55
N ILE A 17 -2.72 -6.89 8.00
CA ILE A 17 -3.35 -5.81 7.22
C ILE A 17 -2.67 -5.65 5.86
N ALA A 18 -1.34 -5.57 5.83
CA ALA A 18 -0.59 -5.38 4.58
C ALA A 18 -0.81 -6.54 3.59
N ILE A 19 -0.79 -7.79 4.08
CA ILE A 19 -1.02 -8.98 3.27
C ILE A 19 -2.47 -8.99 2.74
N ALA A 20 -3.46 -8.81 3.63
CA ALA A 20 -4.87 -8.81 3.26
C ALA A 20 -5.16 -7.71 2.24
N PHE A 21 -4.64 -6.50 2.46
CA PHE A 21 -4.81 -5.38 1.55
C PHE A 21 -4.17 -5.66 0.18
N GLY A 22 -2.98 -6.28 0.15
CA GLY A 22 -2.34 -6.72 -1.08
C GLY A 22 -3.17 -7.74 -1.85
N LEU A 23 -3.65 -8.79 -1.17
CA LEU A 23 -4.47 -9.84 -1.77
C LEU A 23 -5.78 -9.27 -2.34
N VAL A 24 -6.48 -8.45 -1.57
CA VAL A 24 -7.71 -7.77 -2.03
C VAL A 24 -7.41 -6.89 -3.25
N THR A 25 -6.29 -6.17 -3.27
CA THR A 25 -5.89 -5.33 -4.40
C THR A 25 -5.65 -6.15 -5.67
N ILE A 26 -4.94 -7.28 -5.56
CA ILE A 26 -4.69 -8.19 -6.70
C ILE A 26 -6.02 -8.75 -7.22
N LEU A 27 -6.87 -9.25 -6.33
CA LEU A 27 -8.13 -9.89 -6.71
C LEU A 27 -9.12 -8.88 -7.33
N ALA A 28 -9.25 -7.70 -6.74
CA ALA A 28 -10.11 -6.65 -7.28
C ALA A 28 -9.61 -6.16 -8.65
N GLY A 29 -8.31 -5.87 -8.75
CA GLY A 29 -7.71 -5.39 -9.99
C GLY A 29 -7.72 -6.43 -11.11
N GLY A 30 -7.37 -7.68 -10.79
CA GLY A 30 -7.39 -8.80 -11.72
C GLY A 30 -8.79 -9.07 -12.30
N ARG A 31 -9.83 -9.06 -11.45
CA ARG A 31 -11.22 -9.24 -11.93
C ARG A 31 -11.63 -8.19 -12.97
N VAL A 32 -11.23 -6.93 -12.78
CA VAL A 32 -11.53 -5.86 -13.74
C VAL A 32 -10.65 -5.99 -15.00
N LEU A 33 -9.36 -6.33 -14.85
CA LEU A 33 -8.43 -6.48 -15.98
C LEU A 33 -8.82 -7.63 -16.94
N PHE A 34 -9.27 -8.76 -16.38
CA PHE A 34 -9.69 -9.93 -17.16
C PHE A 34 -11.16 -9.87 -17.60
N GLY A 35 -11.82 -8.71 -17.46
CA GLY A 35 -13.19 -8.49 -17.96
C GLY A 35 -14.28 -9.19 -17.15
N GLY A 36 -13.97 -9.65 -15.93
CA GLY A 36 -14.91 -10.38 -15.08
C GLY A 36 -15.92 -9.50 -14.34
N VAL A 37 -15.65 -8.20 -14.18
CA VAL A 37 -16.55 -7.25 -13.48
C VAL A 37 -16.36 -5.84 -14.06
N ASP A 38 -17.47 -5.16 -14.37
CA ASP A 38 -17.48 -3.71 -14.61
C ASP A 38 -17.59 -2.98 -13.26
N PRO A 39 -16.60 -2.15 -12.87
CA PRO A 39 -16.62 -1.45 -11.60
C PRO A 39 -17.59 -0.25 -11.57
N GLY A 40 -18.30 0.04 -12.67
CA GLY A 40 -19.36 1.07 -12.71
C GLY A 40 -18.84 2.51 -12.82
N TYR A 41 -17.56 2.68 -13.18
CA TYR A 41 -16.95 3.98 -13.45
C TYR A 41 -15.88 3.86 -14.54
N VAL A 42 -15.47 5.00 -15.11
CA VAL A 42 -14.42 5.04 -16.14
C VAL A 42 -13.08 4.64 -15.52
N VAL A 43 -12.61 3.45 -15.90
CA VAL A 43 -11.35 2.90 -15.39
C VAL A 43 -10.18 3.38 -16.24
N PHE A 44 -9.27 4.11 -15.62
CA PHE A 44 -7.98 4.41 -16.25
C PHE A 44 -7.10 3.16 -16.23
N ARG A 45 -7.08 2.41 -17.34
CA ARG A 45 -6.40 1.11 -17.46
C ARG A 45 -4.93 1.09 -16.99
N PRO A 46 -4.08 2.08 -17.30
CA PRO A 46 -2.70 2.08 -16.81
C PRO A 46 -2.61 2.10 -15.29
N LEU A 47 -3.49 2.86 -14.63
CA LEU A 47 -3.57 2.93 -13.17
C LEU A 47 -4.06 1.60 -12.57
N LEU A 48 -5.02 0.96 -13.21
CA LEU A 48 -5.53 -0.34 -12.78
C LEU A 48 -4.41 -1.40 -12.82
N MET A 49 -3.65 -1.46 -13.91
CA MET A 49 -2.51 -2.37 -14.05
C MET A 49 -1.45 -2.11 -12.97
N PHE A 50 -1.07 -0.84 -12.78
CA PHE A 50 -0.14 -0.42 -11.74
C PHE A 50 -0.62 -0.87 -10.35
N ASN A 51 -1.86 -0.55 -9.98
CA ASN A 51 -2.42 -0.90 -8.67
C ASN A 51 -2.45 -2.40 -8.44
N THR A 52 -2.85 -3.17 -9.46
CA THR A 52 -2.91 -4.63 -9.38
C THR A 52 -1.52 -5.22 -9.14
N ALA A 53 -0.51 -4.75 -9.89
CA ALA A 53 0.88 -5.16 -9.72
C ALA A 53 1.44 -4.77 -8.34
N MET A 54 1.12 -3.56 -7.86
CA MET A 54 1.50 -3.12 -6.52
C MET A 54 0.94 -4.01 -5.42
N GLY A 55 -0.21 -4.66 -5.61
CA GLY A 55 -0.74 -5.63 -4.67
C GLY A 55 0.24 -6.78 -4.35
N ILE A 56 1.09 -7.18 -5.29
CA ILE A 56 2.15 -8.18 -5.06
C ILE A 56 3.23 -7.61 -4.14
N ALA A 57 3.65 -6.37 -4.39
CA ALA A 57 4.61 -5.67 -3.53
C ALA A 57 4.06 -5.49 -2.10
N TYR A 58 2.74 -5.31 -1.96
CA TYR A 58 2.08 -5.17 -0.66
C TYR A 58 2.15 -6.47 0.15
N VAL A 59 1.84 -7.60 -0.50
CA VAL A 59 1.98 -8.92 0.12
C VAL A 59 3.43 -9.18 0.51
N ALA A 60 4.38 -8.89 -0.38
CA ALA A 60 5.81 -9.08 -0.10
C ALA A 60 6.28 -8.24 1.11
N ALA A 61 5.87 -6.97 1.18
CA ALA A 61 6.18 -6.09 2.31
C ALA A 61 5.49 -6.54 3.62
N GLY A 62 4.26 -7.04 3.55
CA GLY A 62 3.56 -7.61 4.71
C GLY A 62 4.23 -8.88 5.23
N VAL A 63 4.68 -9.77 4.33
CA VAL A 63 5.49 -10.96 4.68
C VAL A 63 6.82 -10.56 5.31
N ALA A 64 7.48 -9.52 4.77
CA ALA A 64 8.71 -8.98 5.35
C ALA A 64 8.50 -8.42 6.75
N LEU A 65 7.36 -7.75 6.99
CA LEU A 65 6.99 -7.23 8.30
C LEU A 65 6.67 -8.38 9.29
N TRP A 66 5.99 -9.43 8.83
CA TRP A 66 5.71 -10.63 9.63
C TRP A 66 7.00 -11.31 10.10
N ARG A 67 7.97 -11.45 9.20
CA ARG A 67 9.28 -12.08 9.43
C ARG A 67 10.33 -11.16 10.07
N ASP A 68 9.95 -9.93 10.44
CA ASP A 68 10.85 -8.94 11.04
C ASP A 68 12.09 -8.60 10.19
N LEU A 69 11.92 -8.57 8.86
CA LEU A 69 13.05 -8.32 7.97
C LEU A 69 13.49 -6.85 8.02
N PRO A 70 14.81 -6.56 7.97
CA PRO A 70 15.35 -5.20 8.11
C PRO A 70 14.99 -4.27 6.94
N TRP A 71 14.45 -4.80 5.84
CA TRP A 71 14.01 -4.00 4.69
C TRP A 71 12.51 -3.64 4.71
N SER A 72 11.70 -4.18 5.63
CA SER A 72 10.24 -3.95 5.70
C SER A 72 9.81 -2.47 5.69
N ALA A 73 10.45 -1.62 6.50
CA ALA A 73 10.15 -0.18 6.55
C ALA A 73 10.69 0.59 5.35
N ARG A 74 11.74 0.09 4.66
CA ARG A 74 12.19 0.66 3.38
C ARG A 74 11.16 0.34 2.30
N ALA A 75 10.66 -0.90 2.24
CA ALA A 75 9.61 -1.28 1.31
C ALA A 75 8.31 -0.50 1.54
N ALA A 76 7.86 -0.34 2.79
CA ALA A 76 6.69 0.48 3.08
C ALA A 76 6.86 1.94 2.60
N GLY A 77 8.06 2.50 2.76
CA GLY A 77 8.38 3.84 2.26
C GLY A 77 8.37 3.92 0.73
N MET A 78 8.99 2.97 0.04
CA MET A 78 8.99 2.91 -1.43
C MET A 78 7.58 2.73 -1.98
N ILE A 79 6.77 1.88 -1.36
CA ILE A 79 5.38 1.66 -1.76
C ILE A 79 4.56 2.94 -1.59
N LEU A 80 4.69 3.62 -0.45
CA LEU A 80 4.02 4.90 -0.22
C LEU A 80 4.44 5.94 -1.28
N ALA A 81 5.74 6.05 -1.56
CA ALA A 81 6.25 6.99 -2.54
C ALA A 81 5.71 6.71 -3.96
N LEU A 82 5.70 5.45 -4.38
CA LEU A 82 5.14 5.04 -5.67
C LEU A 82 3.63 5.34 -5.76
N ASN A 83 2.88 5.09 -4.70
CA ASN A 83 1.45 5.42 -4.64
C ASN A 83 1.20 6.92 -4.69
N LEU A 84 2.01 7.73 -3.99
CA LEU A 84 1.92 9.19 -4.04
C LEU A 84 2.26 9.74 -5.42
N ALA A 85 3.28 9.19 -6.09
CA ALA A 85 3.62 9.56 -7.46
C ALA A 85 2.46 9.25 -8.43
N ALA A 86 1.89 8.04 -8.34
CA ALA A 86 0.72 7.67 -9.13
C ALA A 86 -0.48 8.56 -8.82
N PHE A 87 -0.73 8.87 -7.54
CA PHE A 87 -1.82 9.76 -7.10
C PHE A 87 -1.66 11.18 -7.64
N GLY A 88 -0.45 11.75 -7.59
CA GLY A 88 -0.15 13.06 -8.17
C GLY A 88 -0.40 13.08 -9.68
N LEU A 89 0.08 12.05 -10.40
CA LEU A 89 -0.10 11.96 -11.84
C LEU A 89 -1.58 11.91 -12.24
N ILE A 90 -2.38 11.07 -11.58
CA ILE A 90 -3.82 11.01 -11.88
C ILE A 90 -4.58 12.25 -11.41
N GLY A 91 -4.11 12.94 -10.37
CA GLY A 91 -4.66 14.21 -9.91
C GLY A 91 -4.51 15.30 -10.96
N VAL A 92 -3.35 15.38 -11.60
CA VAL A 92 -3.11 16.28 -12.73
C VAL A 92 -4.00 15.92 -13.92
N LEU A 93 -4.07 14.64 -14.29
CA LEU A 93 -4.92 14.17 -15.38
C LEU A 93 -6.42 14.42 -15.13
N TYR A 94 -6.86 14.29 -13.88
CA TYR A 94 -8.22 14.61 -13.48
C TYR A 94 -8.51 16.11 -13.64
N ALA A 95 -7.62 16.97 -13.15
CA ALA A 95 -7.75 18.41 -13.26
C ALA A 95 -7.73 18.91 -14.71
N SER A 96 -7.03 18.20 -15.61
CA SER A 96 -7.00 18.50 -17.04
C SER A 96 -8.19 17.92 -17.82
N GLY A 97 -9.18 17.31 -17.15
CA GLY A 97 -10.37 16.73 -17.80
C GLY A 97 -10.14 15.38 -18.50
N GLY A 98 -9.05 14.68 -18.20
CA GLY A 98 -8.59 13.46 -18.89
C GLY A 98 -9.38 12.17 -18.63
N GLY A 99 -10.67 12.27 -18.26
CA GLY A 99 -11.55 11.10 -18.10
C GLY A 99 -11.25 10.20 -16.89
N VAL A 100 -10.53 10.71 -15.88
CA VAL A 100 -10.31 9.99 -14.62
C VAL A 100 -11.55 10.09 -13.73
N ALA A 101 -12.04 8.99 -13.19
CA ALA A 101 -13.15 9.00 -12.25
C ALA A 101 -12.73 9.51 -10.85
N GLY A 102 -13.57 10.29 -10.18
CA GLY A 102 -13.34 10.73 -8.80
C GLY A 102 -13.16 9.57 -7.82
N ASP A 103 -13.76 8.41 -8.10
CA ASP A 103 -13.60 7.18 -7.33
C ASP A 103 -12.16 6.65 -7.35
N SER A 104 -11.43 6.85 -8.46
CA SER A 104 -10.01 6.49 -8.54
C SER A 104 -9.15 7.34 -7.62
N LEU A 105 -9.47 8.64 -7.47
CA LEU A 105 -8.79 9.54 -6.54
C LEU A 105 -9.05 9.12 -5.10
N ARG A 106 -10.31 8.85 -4.73
CA ARG A 106 -10.68 8.38 -3.38
C ARG A 106 -9.98 7.07 -3.03
N ALA A 107 -9.96 6.11 -3.95
CA ALA A 107 -9.27 4.83 -3.77
C ALA A 107 -7.75 5.02 -3.58
N MET A 108 -7.13 5.94 -4.32
CA MET A 108 -5.72 6.26 -4.15
C MET A 108 -5.41 6.97 -2.83
N THR A 109 -6.25 7.91 -2.41
CA THR A 109 -6.10 8.56 -1.09
C THR A 109 -6.14 7.52 0.03
N PHE A 110 -7.10 6.59 -0.01
CA PHE A 110 -7.19 5.50 0.98
C PHE A 110 -5.92 4.65 1.01
N ARG A 111 -5.42 4.25 -0.17
CA ARG A 111 -4.18 3.47 -0.30
C ARG A 111 -2.96 4.20 0.27
N CYS A 112 -2.82 5.49 -0.02
CA CYS A 112 -1.74 6.32 0.55
C CYS A 112 -1.85 6.40 2.09
N ALA A 113 -3.07 6.58 2.63
CA ALA A 113 -3.29 6.62 4.07
C ALA A 113 -2.92 5.29 4.75
N VAL A 114 -3.34 4.16 4.19
CA VAL A 114 -2.99 2.82 4.69
C VAL A 114 -1.47 2.63 4.71
N TRP A 115 -0.78 2.97 3.62
CA TRP A 115 0.67 2.80 3.52
C TRP A 115 1.46 3.77 4.39
N LEU A 116 0.95 4.98 4.62
CA LEU A 116 1.51 5.91 5.58
C LEU A 116 1.41 5.33 7.00
N ALA A 117 0.25 4.81 7.40
CA ALA A 117 0.08 4.18 8.71
C ALA A 117 0.99 2.95 8.89
N LEU A 118 1.11 2.12 7.86
CA LEU A 118 2.01 0.96 7.86
C LEU A 118 3.48 1.37 7.95
N LEU A 119 3.89 2.43 7.25
CA LEU A 119 5.25 2.96 7.34
C LEU A 119 5.54 3.46 8.76
N VAL A 120 4.66 4.29 9.31
CA VAL A 120 4.82 4.85 10.66
C VAL A 120 4.93 3.72 11.69
N GLY A 121 3.99 2.78 11.70
CA GLY A 121 4.04 1.67 12.64
C GLY A 121 5.27 0.77 12.42
N ALA A 122 5.70 0.53 11.18
CA ALA A 122 6.90 -0.26 10.91
C ALA A 122 8.16 0.41 11.46
N ARG A 123 8.23 1.75 11.42
CA ARG A 123 9.32 2.54 12.05
C ARG A 123 9.24 2.49 13.58
N LEU A 124 8.05 2.59 14.16
CA LEU A 124 7.85 2.55 15.62
C LEU A 124 8.14 1.17 16.23
N THR A 125 7.93 0.09 15.46
CA THR A 125 8.26 -1.28 15.89
C THR A 125 9.74 -1.61 15.80
N ARG A 126 10.55 -0.81 15.09
CA ARG A 126 12.00 -1.02 15.01
C ARG A 126 12.69 -0.43 16.25
N PRO A 127 13.69 -1.13 16.81
CA PRO A 127 14.57 -0.50 17.79
C PRO A 127 15.28 0.69 17.12
N LEU A 128 15.46 1.78 17.87
CA LEU A 128 16.31 2.89 17.43
C LEU A 128 17.72 2.35 17.26
N THR A 129 18.12 1.99 16.04
CA THR A 129 19.53 1.72 15.74
C THR A 129 20.28 3.04 15.85
N GLY A 130 20.74 3.32 17.06
CA GLY A 130 21.66 4.38 17.46
C GLY A 130 22.64 3.94 18.55
N GLU A 131 22.61 2.66 18.99
CA GLU A 131 23.72 2.01 19.69
C GLU A 131 24.42 1.10 18.67
N SER A 132 25.10 1.73 17.71
CA SER A 132 26.23 1.10 17.04
C SER A 132 27.40 1.12 18.03
N ALA A 133 27.87 -0.09 18.34
CA ALA A 133 29.13 -0.37 19.03
C ALA A 133 30.33 0.39 18.46
#